data_AF-A0A523BMG1-F1
#
_entry.id   AF-A0A523BMG1-F1
#
_cell.length_a   1.000
_cell.length_b   1.000
_cell.length_c   1.000
_cell.angle_alpha   90.00
_cell.angle_beta   90.00
_cell.angle_gamma   90.00
#
_symmetry.space_group_name_H-M   'P 1'
#
loop_
_entity.id
_entity.type
_entity.pdbx_description
1 polymer ?
#
loop_
_entity_poly.entity_id
_entity_poly.type
_entity_poly.pdbx_seq_one_letter_code
_entity_poly.pdbx_strand_id
1 'polypeptide(L)'
;MKKVLESNGVIVLYCKLIKGILGEVAEQELDWERRYTVMRLHTAGHIIDRAVADLIGGAETIGAFHGPPRAYVDYRADIDEGLLPEIERRANELLGKREVIVKEVAPENLEKSYIWGSKPR
;
A
#
# COMPACT_ATOMS: atom_id res chain seq x y z
N MET A 1 2.72 21.31 -8.64
CA MET A 1 2.21 20.19 -7.82
C MET A 1 1.32 19.33 -8.71
N LYS A 2 1.72 18.09 -9.03
CA LYS A 2 0.84 17.13 -9.71
C LYS A 2 -0.03 16.51 -8.62
N LYS A 3 -1.31 16.87 -8.57
CA LYS A 3 -2.23 16.44 -7.51
C LYS A 3 -3.43 15.76 -8.15
N VAL A 4 -3.73 14.55 -7.69
CA VAL A 4 -4.97 13.84 -7.99
C VAL A 4 -5.70 13.72 -6.67
N LEU A 5 -6.99 14.05 -6.67
CA LEU A 5 -7.87 13.93 -5.51
C LEU A 5 -9.10 13.14 -5.91
N GLU A 6 -9.66 12.40 -4.97
CA GLU A 6 -11.01 11.86 -5.07
C GLU A 6 -11.91 12.69 -4.16
N SER A 7 -13.09 13.06 -4.66
CA SER A 7 -14.10 13.83 -3.93
C SER A 7 -15.48 13.39 -4.38
N ASN A 8 -16.24 12.76 -3.49
CA ASN A 8 -17.59 12.25 -3.75
C ASN A 8 -17.66 11.37 -5.02
N GLY A 9 -16.69 10.47 -5.22
CA GLY A 9 -16.64 9.59 -6.39
C GLY A 9 -16.13 10.25 -7.67
N VAL A 10 -15.71 11.52 -7.62
CA VAL A 10 -15.11 12.23 -8.77
C VAL A 10 -13.60 12.32 -8.57
N ILE A 11 -12.85 11.85 -9.57
CA ILE A 11 -11.39 12.01 -9.62
C ILE A 11 -11.07 13.38 -10.23
N VAL A 12 -10.42 14.24 -9.46
CA VAL A 12 -9.99 15.58 -9.87
C VAL A 12 -8.49 15.58 -10.11
N LEU A 13 -8.09 15.81 -11.36
CA LEU A 13 -6.70 15.98 -11.76
C LEU A 13 -6.38 17.47 -11.88
N TYR A 14 -5.45 17.95 -11.06
CA TYR A 14 -4.96 19.32 -11.16
C TYR A 14 -3.91 19.41 -12.27
N CYS A 15 -4.32 19.98 -13.40
CA CYS A 15 -3.47 20.20 -14.55
C CYS A 15 -3.36 21.70 -14.90
N LYS A 16 -2.35 22.04 -15.69
CA LYS A 16 -2.20 23.34 -16.34
C LYS A 16 -2.35 23.10 -17.83
N LEU A 17 -3.28 23.80 -18.50
CA LEU A 17 -3.38 23.75 -19.95
C LEU A 17 -2.13 24.40 -20.55
N ILE A 18 -1.35 23.60 -21.28
CA ILE A 18 -0.16 24.07 -22.02
C ILE A 18 -0.49 24.23 -23.51
N LYS A 19 -1.27 23.30 -24.07
CA LYS A 19 -1.73 23.27 -25.46
C LYS A 19 -3.06 22.50 -25.53
N GLY A 20 -3.91 22.83 -26.51
CA GLY A 20 -5.22 22.19 -26.73
C GLY A 20 -6.39 23.10 -26.35
N ILE A 21 -7.60 22.54 -26.38
CA ILE A 21 -8.85 23.24 -26.09
C ILE A 21 -9.48 22.60 -24.84
N LEU A 22 -9.98 23.43 -23.92
CA LEU A 22 -10.70 22.94 -22.74
C LEU A 22 -12.01 22.27 -23.17
N GLY A 23 -12.32 21.13 -22.55
CA GLY A 23 -13.54 20.37 -22.81
C GLY A 23 -13.40 19.31 -23.91
N GLU A 24 -12.25 19.23 -24.59
CA GLU A 24 -11.95 18.14 -25.51
C GLU A 24 -11.38 16.92 -24.79
N VAL A 25 -11.36 15.79 -25.49
CA VAL A 25 -10.73 14.54 -25.03
C VAL A 25 -9.22 14.77 -24.90
N ALA A 26 -8.65 14.30 -23.79
CA ALA A 26 -7.22 14.34 -23.55
C ALA A 26 -6.69 12.93 -23.28
N GLU A 27 -5.49 12.66 -23.79
CA GLU A 27 -4.73 11.46 -23.43
C GLU A 27 -3.94 11.71 -22.14
N GLN A 28 -3.88 10.70 -21.28
CA GLN A 28 -3.16 10.77 -20.01
C GLN A 28 -2.16 9.63 -19.92
N GLU A 29 -0.94 9.97 -19.52
CA GLU A 29 0.13 9.02 -19.26
C GLU A 29 0.52 9.07 -17.79
N LEU A 30 0.66 7.88 -17.18
CA LEU A 30 1.19 7.74 -15.84
C LEU A 30 2.71 7.59 -15.92
N ASP A 31 3.42 8.27 -15.03
CA ASP A 31 4.80 7.93 -14.71
C ASP A 31 4.84 6.51 -14.13
N TRP A 32 5.11 5.54 -15.01
CA TRP A 32 4.98 4.13 -14.70
C TRP A 32 6.03 3.66 -13.69
N GLU A 33 7.26 4.16 -13.79
CA GLU A 33 8.34 3.81 -12.86
C GLU A 33 7.96 4.24 -11.43
N ARG A 34 7.46 5.47 -11.28
CA ARG A 34 6.96 5.95 -9.99
C ARG A 34 5.75 5.13 -9.53
N ARG A 35 4.78 4.86 -10.40
CA ARG A 35 3.57 4.08 -10.07
C ARG A 35 3.94 2.68 -9.60
N TYR A 36 4.85 2.01 -10.29
CA TYR A 36 5.31 0.67 -9.97
C TYR A 36 6.13 0.63 -8.69
N THR A 37 6.95 1.65 -8.43
CA THR A 37 7.66 1.80 -7.15
C THR A 37 6.67 1.88 -5.98
N VAL A 38 5.61 2.67 -6.09
CA VAL A 38 4.55 2.74 -5.07
C VAL A 38 3.85 1.39 -4.88
N MET A 39 3.63 0.61 -5.95
CA MET A 39 3.09 -0.76 -5.83
C MET A 39 4.00 -1.65 -5.01
N ARG A 40 5.30 -1.67 -5.34
CA ARG A 40 6.29 -2.48 -4.63
C ARG A 40 6.37 -2.10 -3.16
N LEU A 41 6.38 -0.80 -2.84
CA LEU A 41 6.43 -0.31 -1.47
C LEU A 41 5.16 -0.64 -0.68
N HIS A 42 3.98 -0.56 -1.30
CA HIS A 42 2.72 -0.96 -0.67
C HIS A 42 2.71 -2.46 -0.36
N THR A 43 3.04 -3.30 -1.34
CA THR A 43 3.12 -4.74 -1.14
C THR A 43 4.18 -5.11 -0.10
N ALA A 44 5.33 -4.43 -0.10
CA ALA A 44 6.35 -4.59 0.93
C ALA A 44 5.83 -4.26 2.33
N GLY A 45 5.01 -3.20 2.47
CA GLY A 45 4.32 -2.86 3.71
C GLY A 45 3.54 -4.05 4.29
N HIS A 46 2.70 -4.71 3.49
CA HIS A 46 1.95 -5.90 3.91
C HIS A 46 2.83 -7.11 4.26
N ILE A 47 3.97 -7.27 3.57
CA ILE A 47 4.92 -8.34 3.86
C ILE A 47 5.62 -8.08 5.20
N ILE A 48 6.00 -6.83 5.46
CA ILE A 48 6.60 -6.39 6.73
C ILE A 48 5.58 -6.54 7.86
N ASP A 49 4.33 -6.10 7.67
CA ASP A 49 3.23 -6.30 8.64
C ASP A 49 3.14 -7.77 9.07
N ARG A 50 3.25 -8.69 8.09
CA ARG A 50 3.22 -10.13 8.36
C ARG A 50 4.45 -10.61 9.12
N ALA A 51 5.64 -10.20 8.70
CA ALA A 51 6.90 -10.59 9.35
C ALA A 51 6.94 -10.12 10.81
N VAL A 52 6.50 -8.88 11.07
CA VAL A 52 6.39 -8.31 12.42
C VAL A 52 5.35 -9.10 13.24
N ALA A 53 4.13 -9.26 12.74
CA ALA A 53 3.08 -9.99 13.46
C ALA A 53 3.48 -11.43 13.82
N ASP A 54 4.18 -12.14 12.92
CA ASP A 54 4.67 -13.50 13.15
C ASP A 54 5.83 -13.57 14.15
N LEU A 55 6.61 -12.50 14.26
CA LEU A 55 7.76 -12.45 15.17
C LEU A 55 7.32 -12.13 16.60
N ILE A 56 6.42 -11.15 16.78
CA ILE A 56 6.09 -10.61 18.11
C ILE A 56 4.69 -11.00 18.62
N GLY A 57 3.95 -11.83 17.89
CA GLY A 57 2.62 -12.32 18.31
C GLY A 57 1.46 -11.40 17.96
N GLY A 58 1.67 -10.43 17.07
CA GLY A 58 0.69 -9.46 16.60
C GLY A 58 1.16 -8.02 16.82
N ALA A 59 0.84 -7.13 15.88
CA ALA A 59 1.15 -5.71 15.96
C ALA A 59 0.01 -4.89 15.35
N GLU A 60 -0.42 -3.85 16.05
CA GLU A 60 -1.42 -2.92 15.52
C GLU A 60 -0.71 -1.86 14.66
N THR A 61 -1.00 -1.85 13.37
CA THR A 61 -0.53 -0.79 12.46
C THR A 61 -1.28 0.51 12.74
N ILE A 62 -0.55 1.56 13.14
CA ILE A 62 -1.11 2.87 13.50
C ILE A 62 -0.85 3.94 12.43
N GLY A 63 0.00 3.66 11.46
CA GLY A 63 0.34 4.58 10.37
C GLY A 63 1.04 3.84 9.24
N ALA A 64 0.87 4.33 8.01
CA ALA A 64 1.61 3.82 6.86
C ALA A 64 1.70 4.88 5.77
N PHE A 65 2.84 4.91 5.09
CA PHE A 65 3.02 5.69 3.87
C PHE A 65 3.85 4.88 2.88
N HIS A 66 3.34 4.73 1.66
CA HIS A 66 3.95 3.87 0.63
C HIS A 66 4.54 4.66 -0.54
N GLY A 67 4.68 5.98 -0.38
CA GLY A 67 5.24 6.86 -1.41
C GLY A 67 6.76 7.01 -1.28
N PRO A 68 7.49 7.17 -2.40
CA PRO A 68 8.88 7.62 -2.35
C PRO A 68 8.98 9.09 -1.88
N PRO A 69 10.10 9.52 -1.28
CA PRO A 69 11.36 8.77 -1.15
C PRO A 69 11.48 7.90 0.11
N ARG A 70 10.56 8.02 1.05
CA ARG A 70 10.60 7.29 2.32
C ARG A 70 9.25 6.67 2.60
N ALA A 71 9.14 5.36 2.39
CA ALA A 71 8.00 4.58 2.83
C ALA A 71 8.23 4.06 4.25
N TYR A 72 7.15 3.90 5.01
CA TYR A 72 7.18 3.41 6.38
C TYR A 72 5.86 2.75 6.75
N VAL A 73 5.92 1.93 7.80
CA VAL A 73 4.77 1.39 8.53
C VAL A 73 5.06 1.56 10.01
N ASP A 74 4.11 2.15 10.74
CA ASP A 74 4.22 2.41 12.17
C ASP A 74 3.38 1.41 12.93
N TYR A 75 3.92 0.86 14.01
CA TYR A 75 3.25 -0.12 14.86
C TYR A 75 3.12 0.38 16.29
N ARG A 76 2.02 0.04 16.96
CA ARG A 76 1.92 0.09 18.42
C ARG A 76 2.52 -1.20 18.99
N ALA A 77 3.84 -1.25 19.06
CA ALA A 77 4.60 -2.37 19.62
C ALA A 77 6.02 -1.92 19.99
N ASP A 78 6.64 -2.62 20.94
CA ASP A 78 8.06 -2.43 21.26
C ASP A 78 8.92 -3.22 20.27
N ILE A 79 9.42 -2.54 19.24
CA ILE A 79 10.34 -3.10 18.25
C ILE A 79 11.69 -2.42 18.43
N ASP A 80 12.66 -3.14 19.02
CA ASP A 80 14.03 -2.65 19.13
C ASP A 80 14.86 -2.94 17.87
N GLU A 81 16.04 -2.32 17.78
CA GLU A 81 16.96 -2.50 16.65
C GLU A 81 17.44 -3.95 16.49
N GLY A 82 17.46 -4.73 17.55
CA GLY A 82 17.87 -6.13 17.54
C GLY A 82 16.89 -7.04 16.81
N LEU A 83 15.62 -6.65 16.69
CA LEU A 83 14.60 -7.38 15.93
C LEU A 83 14.65 -7.10 14.42
N LEU A 84 15.23 -5.98 13.99
CA LEU A 84 15.22 -5.56 12.58
C LEU A 84 15.82 -6.58 11.62
N PRO A 85 16.98 -7.22 11.91
CA PRO A 85 17.55 -8.24 11.01
C PRO A 85 16.63 -9.46 10.83
N GLU A 86 15.92 -9.87 11.89
CA GLU A 86 15.01 -11.01 11.83
C GLU A 86 13.71 -10.67 11.10
N ILE A 87 13.20 -9.44 11.29
CA ILE A 87 12.06 -8.92 10.51
C ILE A 87 12.41 -8.91 9.02
N GLU A 88 13.58 -8.37 8.66
CA GLU A 88 14.05 -8.35 7.27
C GLU A 88 14.20 -9.76 6.70
N ARG A 89 14.83 -10.68 7.42
CA ARG A 89 14.99 -12.07 7.01
C ARG A 89 13.63 -12.73 6.72
N ARG A 90 12.68 -12.61 7.65
CA ARG A 90 11.33 -13.19 7.49
C ARG A 90 10.56 -12.55 6.35
N ALA A 91 10.62 -11.22 6.20
CA ALA A 91 9.99 -10.51 5.09
C ALA A 91 10.53 -11.01 3.74
N ASN A 92 11.85 -11.16 3.62
CA ASN A 92 12.48 -11.68 2.41
C ASN A 92 12.13 -13.15 2.15
N GLU A 93 11.97 -13.99 3.18
CA GLU A 93 11.53 -15.38 3.02
C GLU A 93 10.10 -15.54 2.50
N LEU A 94 9.27 -14.51 2.64
CA LEU A 94 7.91 -14.46 2.08
C LEU A 94 7.92 -14.06 0.58
N LEU A 95 9.00 -13.43 0.09
CA LEU A 95 9.13 -13.06 -1.31
C LEU A 95 9.20 -14.30 -2.22
N GLY A 96 8.58 -14.21 -3.40
CA GLY A 96 8.60 -15.27 -4.41
C GLY A 96 7.72 -16.50 -4.10
N LYS A 97 7.11 -16.57 -2.92
CA LYS A 97 6.28 -17.72 -2.51
C LYS A 97 4.77 -17.50 -2.72
N ARG A 98 4.32 -16.33 -3.22
CA ARG A 98 2.89 -15.95 -3.18
C ARG A 98 2.44 -15.07 -4.34
N GLU A 99 1.20 -15.32 -4.76
CA GLU A 99 0.44 -14.45 -5.66
C GLU A 99 -0.24 -13.32 -4.87
N VAL A 100 -0.31 -12.13 -5.46
CA VAL A 100 -1.09 -11.01 -4.91
C VAL A 100 -2.52 -11.13 -5.41
N ILE A 101 -3.45 -11.42 -4.50
CA ILE A 101 -4.88 -11.60 -4.82
C ILE A 101 -5.66 -10.39 -4.31
N VAL A 102 -6.46 -9.78 -5.18
CA VAL A 102 -7.40 -8.71 -4.83
C VAL A 102 -8.80 -9.18 -5.18
N LYS A 103 -9.75 -9.03 -4.25
CA LYS A 103 -11.16 -9.40 -4.46
C LYS A 103 -12.06 -8.35 -3.85
N GLU A 104 -13.16 -8.07 -4.55
CA GLU A 104 -14.29 -7.36 -3.97
C GLU A 104 -15.12 -8.35 -3.16
N VAL A 105 -15.45 -7.98 -1.93
CA VAL A 105 -16.19 -8.83 -0.99
C VAL A 105 -17.24 -8.00 -0.29
N ALA A 106 -18.44 -8.57 -0.14
CA ALA A 106 -19.50 -7.94 0.64
C ALA A 106 -19.06 -7.81 2.11
N PRO A 107 -19.41 -6.73 2.82
CA PRO A 107 -18.97 -6.49 4.20
C PRO A 107 -19.25 -7.67 5.14
N GLU A 108 -20.41 -8.30 5.03
CA GLU A 108 -20.84 -9.46 5.81
C GLU A 108 -19.99 -10.73 5.59
N ASN A 109 -19.17 -10.75 4.53
CA ASN A 109 -18.31 -11.87 4.18
C ASN A 109 -16.81 -11.57 4.40
N LEU A 110 -16.44 -10.40 4.91
CA LEU A 110 -15.04 -10.00 5.12
C LEU A 110 -14.27 -11.01 5.98
N GLU A 111 -14.85 -11.44 7.10
CA GLU A 111 -14.24 -12.42 8.00
C GLU A 111 -14.02 -13.78 7.34
N LYS A 112 -14.93 -14.18 6.44
CA LYS A 112 -14.87 -15.47 5.73
C LYS A 112 -13.93 -15.44 4.53
N SER A 113 -13.66 -14.25 4.00
CA SER A 113 -12.87 -14.06 2.79
C SER A 113 -11.36 -14.18 3.01
N TYR A 114 -10.90 -14.16 4.28
CA TYR A 114 -9.51 -14.23 4.73
C TYR A 114 -8.50 -13.73 3.69
N ILE A 115 -8.53 -12.43 3.43
CA ILE A 115 -7.44 -11.73 2.75
C ILE A 115 -6.67 -11.00 3.86
N TRP A 116 -5.41 -11.33 4.07
CA TRP A 116 -4.62 -10.69 5.13
C TRP A 116 -4.67 -9.16 4.99
N GLY A 117 -5.07 -8.45 6.06
CA GLY A 117 -5.47 -7.04 6.04
C GLY A 117 -6.99 -6.78 6.17
N SER A 118 -7.83 -7.82 6.05
CA SER A 118 -9.29 -7.73 6.13
C SER A 118 -9.88 -8.15 7.48
N LYS A 119 -9.08 -8.28 8.56
CA LYS A 119 -9.68 -8.48 9.90
C LYS A 119 -10.51 -7.23 10.20
N PRO A 120 -11.83 -7.36 10.44
CA PRO A 120 -12.56 -6.26 11.04
C PRO A 120 -11.94 -5.97 12.41
N ARG A 121 -11.85 -4.69 12.74
CA ARG A 121 -11.51 -4.23 14.09
C ARG A 121 -12.56 -4.70 15.07
#